data_AF-A0A535CXA9-F1
#
_entry.id   AF-A0A535CXA9-F1
#
_cell.length_a   1.000
_cell.length_b   1.000
_cell.length_c   1.000
_cell.angle_alpha   90.00
_cell.angle_beta   90.00
_cell.angle_gamma   90.00
#
_symmetry.space_group_name_H-M   'P 1'
#
loop_
_entity.id
_entity.type
_entity.pdbx_description
1 polymer ?
#
loop_
_entity_poly.entity_id
_entity_poly.type
_entity_poly.pdbx_seq_one_letter_code
_entity_poly.pdbx_strand_id
1 'polypeptide(L)'
;MSIEQQEPRVQTQSAATQRRYRTLAVVMQEAITRVEKPLEDSVFVWPHLMVREFFAATIVTVMVTLLAVVINAPLRDPANPNLTPNPAKAPWYFLGLQELLHYFAPTTAGVLVPGFVLVGLAILPYIDRNPSRAYADRKVAIITFTMFVVFWAVVTLAGSFFRGPGWVWVWPWVHVYFDL
;
A
#
# COMPACT_ATOMS: atom_id res chain seq x y z
N MET A 1 -10.20 -102.30 -42.03
CA MET A 1 -10.66 -101.53 -40.87
C MET A 1 -9.94 -100.18 -40.90
N SER A 2 -10.54 -99.01 -40.96
CA SER A 2 -11.79 -98.49 -41.51
C SER A 2 -11.50 -96.99 -41.66
N ILE A 3 -11.87 -96.42 -42.79
CA ILE A 3 -11.76 -94.99 -43.11
C ILE A 3 -12.66 -94.22 -42.15
N GLU A 4 -12.17 -93.11 -41.59
CA GLU A 4 -13.04 -92.11 -40.96
C GLU A 4 -12.79 -90.73 -41.60
N GLN A 5 -13.60 -90.46 -42.62
CA GLN A 5 -13.99 -89.10 -43.02
C GLN A 5 -15.24 -88.74 -42.22
N GLN A 6 -15.29 -87.55 -41.60
CA GLN A 6 -16.08 -86.39 -42.07
C GLN A 6 -16.43 -85.38 -40.94
N GLU A 7 -16.34 -84.11 -41.33
CA GLU A 7 -16.49 -82.77 -40.70
C GLU A 7 -17.81 -82.48 -39.94
N PRO A 8 -18.06 -81.31 -39.25
CA PRO A 8 -17.44 -79.98 -39.42
C PRO A 8 -17.12 -79.14 -38.15
N ARG A 9 -16.14 -78.24 -38.27
CA ARG A 9 -15.93 -77.14 -37.29
C ARG A 9 -16.89 -76.01 -37.59
N VAL A 10 -17.86 -75.80 -36.71
CA VAL A 10 -18.67 -74.58 -36.69
C VAL A 10 -17.78 -73.40 -36.31
N GLN A 11 -17.54 -72.49 -37.26
CA GLN A 11 -16.96 -71.18 -36.99
C GLN A 11 -18.03 -70.34 -36.28
N THR A 12 -17.94 -70.22 -34.95
CA THR A 12 -18.64 -69.16 -34.24
C THR A 12 -17.80 -67.90 -34.36
N GLN A 13 -18.21 -66.99 -35.25
CA GLN A 13 -17.71 -65.62 -35.30
C GLN A 13 -17.92 -64.97 -33.92
N SER A 14 -16.85 -64.87 -33.14
CA SER A 14 -16.80 -64.01 -31.97
C SER A 14 -16.63 -62.58 -32.46
N ALA A 15 -17.72 -61.81 -32.38
CA ALA A 15 -17.75 -60.38 -32.68
C ALA A 15 -16.56 -59.66 -32.03
N ALA A 16 -15.77 -58.98 -32.86
CA ALA A 16 -14.68 -58.13 -32.43
C ALA A 16 -15.23 -57.00 -31.55
N THR A 17 -15.10 -57.15 -30.23
CA THR A 17 -15.33 -56.06 -29.30
C THR A 17 -14.13 -55.11 -29.42
N GLN A 18 -14.24 -54.12 -30.31
CA GLN A 18 -13.36 -52.95 -30.31
C GLN A 18 -13.52 -52.22 -28.97
N ARG A 19 -12.73 -52.61 -27.96
CA ARG A 19 -12.58 -51.78 -26.76
C ARG A 19 -11.79 -50.54 -27.15
N ARG A 20 -12.52 -49.43 -27.26
CA ARG A 20 -11.99 -48.10 -27.51
C ARG A 20 -11.21 -47.66 -26.27
N TYR A 21 -9.91 -47.96 -26.20
CA TYR A 21 -9.04 -47.40 -25.19
C TYR A 21 -8.93 -45.90 -25.47
N ARG A 22 -9.71 -45.10 -24.73
CA ARG A 22 -9.56 -43.66 -24.69
C ARG A 22 -8.21 -43.40 -24.03
N THR A 23 -7.18 -43.10 -24.82
CA THR A 23 -5.88 -42.66 -24.33
C THR A 23 -6.12 -41.41 -23.50
N LEU A 24 -6.23 -41.58 -22.19
CA LEU A 24 -6.12 -40.47 -21.26
C LEU A 24 -4.70 -39.97 -21.46
N ALA A 25 -4.56 -38.82 -22.13
CA ALA A 25 -3.31 -38.10 -22.11
C ALA A 25 -3.01 -37.88 -20.63
N VAL A 26 -1.97 -38.53 -20.14
CA VAL A 26 -1.43 -38.23 -18.83
C VAL A 26 -0.87 -36.82 -18.97
N VAL A 27 -1.70 -35.85 -18.58
CA VAL A 27 -1.24 -34.50 -18.33
C VAL A 27 -0.26 -34.66 -17.18
N MET A 28 1.04 -34.55 -17.48
CA MET A 28 2.06 -34.31 -16.48
C MET A 28 1.67 -32.99 -15.84
N GLN A 29 0.87 -33.07 -14.78
CA GLN A 29 0.57 -31.95 -13.93
C GLN A 29 1.93 -31.60 -13.35
N GLU A 30 2.60 -30.61 -13.95
CA GLU A 30 3.79 -30.00 -13.37
C GLU A 30 3.43 -29.81 -11.91
N ALA A 31 4.11 -30.57 -11.06
CA ALA A 31 3.83 -30.60 -9.65
C ALA A 31 3.78 -29.13 -9.26
N ILE A 32 2.60 -28.66 -8.82
CA ILE A 32 2.45 -27.36 -8.20
C ILE A 32 3.45 -27.46 -7.07
N THR A 33 4.65 -26.94 -7.30
CA THR A 33 5.75 -27.00 -6.37
C THR A 33 5.27 -26.01 -5.37
N ARG A 34 4.57 -26.53 -4.36
CA ARG A 34 4.18 -25.76 -3.19
C ARG A 34 5.52 -25.30 -2.66
N VAL A 35 5.89 -24.08 -3.02
CA VAL A 35 7.05 -23.42 -2.46
C VAL A 35 6.74 -23.41 -0.98
N GLU A 36 7.36 -24.33 -0.26
CA GLU A 36 7.22 -24.46 1.19
C GLU A 36 7.64 -23.09 1.71
N LYS A 37 6.65 -22.25 2.05
CA LYS A 37 6.95 -21.02 2.75
C LYS A 37 7.69 -21.47 4.01
N PRO A 38 8.87 -20.92 4.33
CA PRO A 38 9.51 -21.21 5.60
C PRO A 38 8.44 -20.98 6.67
N LEU A 39 8.28 -21.95 7.57
CA LEU A 39 7.30 -21.89 8.65
C LEU A 39 7.58 -20.61 9.44
N GLU A 40 6.82 -19.56 9.17
CA GLU A 40 6.89 -18.32 9.92
C GLU A 40 6.43 -18.63 11.35
N ASP A 41 7.26 -18.26 12.32
CA ASP A 41 7.02 -18.44 13.75
C ASP A 41 5.79 -17.62 14.16
N SER A 42 4.62 -18.21 13.94
CA SER A 42 3.33 -17.57 14.03
C SER A 42 2.71 -17.93 15.36
N VAL A 43 2.40 -16.90 16.13
CA VAL A 43 1.72 -17.01 17.41
C VAL A 43 0.24 -16.65 17.26
N PHE A 44 -0.60 -17.22 18.12
CA PHE A 44 -2.02 -16.86 18.14
C PHE A 44 -2.21 -15.38 18.45
N VAL A 45 -3.05 -14.71 17.65
CA VAL A 45 -3.44 -13.29 17.81
C VAL A 45 -3.91 -13.01 19.23
N TRP A 46 -4.75 -13.89 19.75
CA TRP A 46 -5.16 -13.88 21.15
C TRP A 46 -4.25 -14.81 21.97
N PRO A 47 -3.74 -14.40 23.13
CA PRO A 47 -3.75 -13.04 23.71
C PRO A 47 -2.59 -12.15 23.24
N HIS A 48 -1.61 -12.70 22.50
CA HIS A 48 -0.29 -12.10 22.32
C HIS A 48 -0.32 -10.75 21.60
N LEU A 49 -1.00 -10.66 20.46
CA LEU A 49 -1.12 -9.41 19.70
C LEU A 49 -2.07 -8.44 20.40
N MET A 50 -3.22 -8.94 20.87
CA MET A 50 -4.26 -8.12 21.50
C MET A 50 -3.77 -7.37 22.74
N VAL A 51 -2.97 -8.02 23.59
CA VAL A 51 -2.39 -7.36 24.77
C VAL A 51 -1.40 -6.26 24.36
N ARG A 52 -0.54 -6.52 23.35
CA ARG A 52 0.42 -5.51 22.84
C ARG A 52 -0.29 -4.31 22.25
N GLU A 53 -1.32 -4.54 21.43
CA GLU A 53 -2.12 -3.48 20.83
C GLU A 53 -2.91 -2.69 21.87
N PHE A 54 -3.47 -3.35 22.89
CA PHE A 54 -4.16 -2.67 23.99
C PHE A 54 -3.23 -1.70 24.74
N PHE A 55 -2.00 -2.13 25.06
CA PHE A 55 -1.02 -1.25 25.69
C PHE A 55 -0.57 -0.12 24.75
N ALA A 56 -0.30 -0.42 23.48
CA ALA A 56 0.05 0.60 22.49
C ALA A 56 -1.05 1.65 22.34
N ALA A 57 -2.32 1.23 22.22
CA ALA A 57 -3.46 2.12 22.15
C ALA A 57 -3.60 2.98 23.41
N THR A 58 -3.49 2.36 24.59
CA THR A 58 -3.55 3.08 25.87
C THR A 58 -2.45 4.13 25.98
N ILE A 59 -1.21 3.79 25.61
CA ILE A 59 -0.08 4.72 25.60
C ILE A 59 -0.35 5.89 24.65
N VAL A 60 -0.84 5.62 23.43
CA VAL A 60 -1.16 6.67 22.45
C VAL A 60 -2.28 7.56 22.96
N THR A 61 -3.34 7.00 23.55
CA THR A 61 -4.44 7.78 24.15
C THR A 61 -3.92 8.68 25.26
N VAL A 62 -3.16 8.14 26.20
CA VAL A 62 -2.56 8.94 27.30
C VAL A 62 -1.66 10.03 26.74
N MET A 63 -0.80 9.71 25.78
CA MET A 63 0.10 10.68 25.14
C MET A 63 -0.69 11.84 24.50
N VAL A 64 -1.73 11.54 23.71
CA VAL A 64 -2.56 12.57 23.05
C VAL A 64 -3.35 13.38 24.07
N THR A 65 -3.90 12.75 25.11
CA THR A 65 -4.60 13.47 26.20
C THR A 65 -3.66 14.40 26.95
N LEU A 66 -2.44 13.96 27.28
CA LEU A 66 -1.44 14.81 27.92
C LEU A 66 -1.02 15.98 27.02
N LEU A 67 -0.80 15.74 25.73
CA LEU A 67 -0.53 16.83 24.77
C LEU A 67 -1.68 17.84 24.74
N ALA A 68 -2.94 17.39 24.73
CA ALA A 68 -4.10 18.28 24.70
C ALA A 68 -4.27 19.12 25.98
N VAL A 69 -3.81 18.61 27.14
CA VAL A 69 -3.82 19.36 28.40
C VAL A 69 -2.67 20.36 28.49
N VAL A 70 -1.49 20.01 27.96
CA VAL A 70 -0.29 20.85 28.03
C VAL A 70 -0.25 21.91 26.94
N ILE A 71 -0.73 21.59 25.74
CA ILE A 71 -0.71 22.46 24.56
C ILE A 71 -2.13 22.96 24.31
N ASN A 72 -2.37 24.24 24.61
CA ASN A 72 -3.63 24.88 24.31
C ASN A 72 -3.79 25.06 22.79
N ALA A 73 -4.89 24.56 22.24
CA ALA A 73 -5.35 24.89 20.90
C ALA A 73 -6.42 26.00 21.02
N PRO A 74 -6.07 27.27 20.81
CA PRO A 74 -7.02 28.37 20.97
C PRO A 74 -8.15 28.27 19.94
N LEU A 75 -9.39 28.41 20.40
CA LEU A 75 -10.54 28.54 19.52
C LEU A 75 -10.44 29.86 18.75
N ARG A 76 -10.60 29.81 17.42
CA ARG A 76 -10.67 31.01 16.58
C ARG A 76 -12.07 31.62 16.64
N ASP A 77 -12.17 32.87 16.19
CA ASP A 77 -13.45 33.57 16.06
C ASP A 77 -14.43 32.80 15.15
N PRO A 78 -15.75 32.98 15.35
CA PRO A 78 -16.76 32.41 14.45
C PRO A 78 -16.50 32.77 13.00
N ALA A 79 -16.76 31.82 12.10
CA ALA A 79 -16.48 31.98 10.67
C ALA A 79 -17.23 33.18 10.07
N ASN A 80 -16.49 34.07 9.40
CA ASN A 80 -17.02 35.23 8.69
C ASN A 80 -16.68 35.13 7.20
N PRO A 81 -17.66 34.91 6.31
CA PRO A 81 -17.43 34.82 4.86
C PRO A 81 -16.84 36.09 4.22
N ASN A 82 -16.98 37.25 4.87
CA ASN A 82 -16.48 38.54 4.36
C ASN A 82 -15.04 38.84 4.81
N LEU A 83 -14.42 37.99 5.64
CA LEU A 83 -13.09 38.22 6.19
C LEU A 83 -12.22 36.96 6.03
N THR A 84 -11.21 37.06 5.16
CA THR A 84 -10.19 36.02 5.04
C THR A 84 -9.04 36.32 6.01
N PRO A 85 -8.72 35.42 6.96
CA PRO A 85 -7.60 35.61 7.86
C PRO A 85 -6.28 35.65 7.10
N ASN A 86 -5.33 36.47 7.57
CA ASN A 86 -3.99 36.59 6.99
C ASN A 86 -2.95 36.54 8.12
N PRO A 87 -2.09 35.50 8.19
CA PRO A 87 -1.91 34.41 7.24
C PRO A 87 -2.95 33.29 7.38
N ALA A 88 -3.56 32.86 6.27
CA ALA A 88 -4.39 31.66 6.25
C ALA A 88 -3.50 30.41 6.07
N LYS A 89 -2.96 29.88 7.18
CA LYS A 89 -2.24 28.59 7.16
C LYS A 89 -3.20 27.41 7.26
N ALA A 90 -3.03 26.43 6.38
CA ALA A 90 -3.70 25.15 6.44
C ALA A 90 -3.15 24.31 7.60
N PRO A 91 -3.86 23.26 8.04
CA PRO A 91 -3.33 22.29 8.97
C PRO A 91 -2.01 21.69 8.49
N TRP A 92 -1.12 21.31 9.42
CA TRP A 92 0.26 20.90 9.13
C TRP A 92 0.38 19.74 8.12
N TYR A 93 -0.57 18.81 8.11
CA TYR A 93 -0.63 17.70 7.15
C TYR A 93 -1.02 18.12 5.73
N PHE A 94 -1.53 19.34 5.53
CA PHE A 94 -1.80 19.94 4.23
C PHE A 94 -0.86 21.10 3.88
N LEU A 95 0.00 21.56 4.79
CA LEU A 95 0.90 22.70 4.53
C LEU A 95 1.84 22.46 3.35
N GLY A 96 2.35 21.24 3.18
CA GLY A 96 3.16 20.92 2.01
C GLY A 96 2.41 21.08 0.69
N LEU A 97 1.11 20.75 0.67
CA LEU A 97 0.25 20.94 -0.50
C LEU A 97 -0.11 22.41 -0.70
N GLN A 98 -0.34 23.16 0.38
CA GLN A 98 -0.57 24.60 0.32
C GLN A 98 0.63 25.35 -0.25
N GLU A 99 1.84 24.94 0.12
CA GLU A 99 3.07 25.49 -0.43
C GLU A 99 3.15 25.25 -1.94
N LEU A 100 2.72 24.09 -2.42
CA LEU A 100 2.63 23.80 -3.85
C LEU A 100 1.56 24.66 -4.56
N LEU A 101 0.42 24.93 -3.91
CA LEU A 101 -0.65 25.80 -4.42
C LEU A 101 -0.19 27.26 -4.61
N HIS A 102 0.83 27.70 -3.90
CA HIS A 102 1.41 29.03 -4.11
C HIS A 102 2.16 29.12 -5.45
N TYR A 103 2.77 28.03 -5.90
CA TYR A 103 3.62 27.99 -7.09
C TYR A 103 2.90 27.50 -8.35
N PHE A 104 1.88 26.65 -8.20
CA PHE A 104 1.21 25.99 -9.30
C PHE A 104 -0.29 26.31 -9.33
N ALA A 105 -0.90 26.13 -10.51
CA ALA A 105 -2.35 26.25 -10.65
C ALA A 105 -3.08 25.29 -9.69
N PRO A 106 -4.25 25.68 -9.15
CA PRO A 106 -5.00 24.85 -8.20
C PRO A 106 -5.32 23.44 -8.70
N THR A 107 -5.57 23.29 -10.01
CA THR A 107 -5.79 21.99 -10.64
C THR A 107 -4.56 21.09 -10.57
N THR A 108 -3.37 21.64 -10.81
CA THR A 108 -2.12 20.89 -10.77
C THR A 108 -1.73 20.51 -9.35
N ALA A 109 -1.67 21.49 -8.43
CA ALA A 109 -1.22 21.24 -7.07
C ALA A 109 -2.26 20.51 -6.21
N GLY A 110 -3.53 20.85 -6.36
CA GLY A 110 -4.61 20.32 -5.52
C GLY A 110 -5.19 18.99 -6.00
N VAL A 111 -5.20 18.74 -7.32
CA VAL A 111 -5.84 17.55 -7.90
C VAL A 111 -4.82 16.60 -8.52
N LEU A 112 -4.04 17.10 -9.48
CA LEU A 112 -3.14 16.23 -10.26
C LEU A 112 -2.03 15.63 -9.39
N VAL A 113 -1.32 16.43 -8.61
CA VAL A 113 -0.18 15.94 -7.81
C VAL A 113 -0.62 14.90 -6.76
N PRO A 114 -1.63 15.14 -5.90
CA PRO A 114 -2.13 14.11 -4.99
C PRO A 114 -2.68 12.90 -5.73
N GLY A 115 -3.40 13.12 -6.84
CA GLY A 115 -3.93 12.06 -7.69
C GLY A 115 -2.82 11.14 -8.22
N PHE A 116 -1.74 11.71 -8.76
CA PHE A 116 -0.59 10.95 -9.25
C PHE A 116 0.15 10.22 -8.13
N VAL A 117 0.25 10.80 -6.93
CA VAL A 117 0.83 10.11 -5.77
C VAL A 117 -0.01 8.88 -5.40
N LEU A 118 -1.34 9.02 -5.31
CA LEU A 118 -2.23 7.92 -4.97
C LEU A 118 -2.24 6.83 -6.06
N VAL A 119 -2.33 7.21 -7.33
CA VAL A 119 -2.25 6.28 -8.46
C VAL A 119 -0.88 5.59 -8.50
N GLY A 120 0.20 6.34 -8.27
CA GLY A 120 1.55 5.79 -8.18
C GLY A 120 1.69 4.74 -7.07
N LEU A 121 1.15 5.02 -5.88
CA LEU A 121 1.11 4.06 -4.78
C LEU A 121 0.26 2.82 -5.10
N ALA A 122 -0.88 3.00 -5.79
CA ALA A 122 -1.74 1.89 -6.21
C ALA A 122 -1.09 0.99 -7.27
N ILE A 123 -0.26 1.57 -8.16
CA ILE A 123 0.45 0.85 -9.22
C ILE A 123 1.74 0.19 -8.69
N LEU A 124 2.30 0.70 -7.58
CA LEU A 124 3.54 0.21 -6.96
C LEU A 124 3.64 -1.33 -6.86
N PRO A 125 2.64 -2.10 -6.37
CA PRO A 125 2.73 -3.56 -6.30
C PRO A 125 2.89 -4.26 -7.65
N TYR A 126 2.56 -3.61 -8.77
CA TYR A 126 2.69 -4.18 -10.12
C TYR A 126 4.02 -3.83 -10.79
N ILE A 127 4.62 -2.70 -10.41
CA ILE A 127 5.92 -2.23 -10.92
C ILE A 127 7.06 -2.86 -10.12
N ASP A 128 6.95 -2.93 -8.79
CA ASP A 128 7.99 -3.50 -7.94
C ASP A 128 7.91 -5.03 -7.94
N ARG A 129 8.62 -5.63 -8.91
CA ARG A 129 8.72 -7.09 -9.10
C ARG A 129 9.91 -7.71 -8.36
N ASN A 130 10.45 -7.06 -7.33
CA ASN A 130 11.59 -7.61 -6.62
C ASN A 130 11.22 -8.96 -5.95
N PRO A 131 11.91 -10.07 -6.27
CA PRO A 131 11.63 -11.37 -5.66
C PRO A 131 11.96 -11.39 -4.15
N SER A 132 12.85 -10.52 -3.68
CA SER A 132 13.20 -10.41 -2.26
C SER A 132 12.45 -9.26 -1.58
N ARG A 133 11.93 -9.54 -0.38
CA ARG A 133 11.33 -8.52 0.51
C ARG A 133 12.32 -7.98 1.54
N ALA A 134 13.54 -8.52 1.58
CA ALA A 134 14.54 -8.09 2.55
C ALA A 134 14.94 -6.62 2.31
N TYR A 135 15.10 -5.86 3.39
CA TYR A 135 15.50 -4.45 3.32
C TYR A 135 16.81 -4.25 2.55
N ALA A 136 17.76 -5.18 2.70
CA ALA A 136 19.08 -5.11 2.06
C ALA A 136 19.01 -5.15 0.52
N ASP A 137 18.00 -5.83 -0.04
CA ASP A 137 17.86 -6.07 -1.48
C ASP A 137 17.00 -5.00 -2.18
N ARG A 138 16.44 -4.05 -1.41
CA ARG A 138 15.49 -3.02 -1.90
C ARG A 138 16.05 -1.60 -1.82
N LYS A 139 17.38 -1.44 -1.92
CA LYS A 139 18.06 -0.15 -1.75
C LYS A 139 17.49 0.97 -2.62
N VAL A 140 17.24 0.70 -3.90
CA VAL A 140 16.68 1.70 -4.83
C VAL A 140 15.27 2.14 -4.41
N ALA A 141 14.39 1.19 -4.08
CA ALA A 141 13.03 1.51 -3.64
C ALA A 141 13.03 2.31 -2.33
N ILE A 142 13.89 1.92 -1.37
CA ILE A 142 14.06 2.63 -0.10
C ILE A 142 14.58 4.04 -0.34
N ILE A 143 15.65 4.21 -1.11
CA ILE A 143 16.25 5.53 -1.39
C ILE A 143 15.23 6.44 -2.09
N THR A 144 14.52 5.95 -3.11
CA THR A 144 13.49 6.72 -3.82
C THR A 144 12.34 7.12 -2.90
N PHE A 145 11.84 6.19 -2.08
CA PHE A 145 10.78 6.49 -1.12
C PHE A 145 11.24 7.46 -0.02
N THR A 146 12.46 7.31 0.48
CA THR A 146 13.05 8.25 1.43
C THR A 146 13.21 9.64 0.83
N MET A 147 13.70 9.77 -0.41
CA MET A 147 13.77 11.06 -1.11
C MET A 147 12.38 11.69 -1.26
N PHE A 148 11.36 10.88 -1.59
CA PHE A 148 9.98 11.33 -1.65
C PHE A 148 9.49 11.87 -0.30
N VAL A 149 9.72 11.16 0.81
CA VAL A 149 9.33 11.60 2.15
C VAL A 149 10.09 12.87 2.56
N VAL A 150 11.40 12.93 2.31
CA VAL A 150 12.22 14.10 2.62
C VAL A 150 11.77 15.32 1.83
N PHE A 151 11.46 15.16 0.54
CA PHE A 151 10.90 16.25 -0.27
C PHE A 151 9.63 16.82 0.36
N TRP A 152 8.65 15.99 0.69
CA TRP A 152 7.40 16.44 1.31
C TRP A 152 7.61 17.04 2.71
N ALA A 153 8.54 16.50 3.49
CA ALA A 153 8.91 17.07 4.78
C ALA A 153 9.50 18.48 4.63
N VAL A 154 10.43 18.69 3.69
CA VAL A 154 11.04 20.00 3.43
C VAL A 154 9.99 21.02 2.99
N VAL A 155 9.12 20.67 2.05
CA VAL A 155 8.05 21.57 1.58
C VAL A 155 7.06 21.91 2.71
N THR A 156 6.73 20.93 3.56
CA THR A 156 5.87 21.15 4.74
C THR A 156 6.52 22.07 5.77
N LEU A 157 7.81 21.88 6.06
CA LEU A 157 8.58 22.74 6.96
C LEU A 157 8.73 24.16 6.40
N ALA A 158 8.93 24.30 5.09
CA ALA A 158 8.95 25.59 4.40
C ALA A 158 7.63 26.34 4.61
N GLY A 159 6.50 25.69 4.31
CA GLY A 159 5.16 26.26 4.54
C GLY A 159 4.88 26.58 6.01
N SER A 160 5.41 25.78 6.94
CA SER A 160 5.22 25.96 8.38
C SER A 160 5.95 27.19 8.91
N PHE A 161 7.26 27.30 8.66
CA PHE A 161 8.12 28.25 9.36
C PHE A 161 8.52 29.48 8.53
N PHE A 162 8.55 29.37 7.20
CA PHE A 162 9.08 30.42 6.33
C PHE A 162 7.99 31.26 5.65
N ARG A 163 6.71 30.98 5.91
CA ARG A 163 5.58 31.72 5.33
C ARG A 163 4.94 32.67 6.33
N GLY A 164 4.84 33.94 5.92
CA GLY A 164 4.21 35.03 6.68
C GLY A 164 2.98 35.61 5.97
N PRO A 165 2.57 36.85 6.31
CA PRO A 165 1.41 37.51 5.73
C PRO A 165 1.48 37.59 4.20
N GLY A 166 0.35 37.33 3.53
CA GLY A 166 0.28 37.25 2.07
C GLY A 166 1.02 36.05 1.45
N TRP A 167 1.36 35.04 2.26
CA TRP A 167 2.20 33.91 1.86
C TRP A 167 3.60 34.30 1.39
N VAL A 168 4.10 35.45 1.83
CA VAL A 168 5.45 35.93 1.50
C VAL A 168 6.49 35.17 2.31
N TRP A 169 7.68 34.99 1.73
CA TRP A 169 8.82 34.41 2.42
C TRP A 169 9.32 35.34 3.53
N VAL A 170 9.35 34.83 4.77
CA VAL A 170 9.88 35.54 5.94
C VAL A 170 10.85 34.62 6.66
N TRP A 171 12.01 35.17 7.05
CA TRP A 171 12.98 34.42 7.80
C TRP A 171 12.52 34.18 9.26
N PRO A 172 12.61 32.95 9.79
CA PRO A 172 12.11 32.64 11.13
C PRO A 172 12.74 33.45 12.27
N TRP A 173 13.99 33.91 12.10
CA TRP A 173 14.69 34.74 13.10
C TRP A 173 14.25 36.20 13.11
N VAL A 174 13.42 36.64 12.17
CA VAL A 174 12.77 37.96 12.20
C VAL A 174 11.42 37.84 12.91
N HIS A 175 10.56 36.94 12.44
CA HIS A 175 9.28 36.65 13.07
C HIS A 175 8.77 35.28 12.65
N VAL A 176 8.21 34.52 13.60
CA VAL A 176 7.59 33.21 13.35
C VAL A 176 6.08 33.35 13.37
N TYR A 177 5.42 33.03 12.25
CA TYR A 177 3.96 33.08 12.09
C TYR A 177 3.33 31.70 12.26
N PHE A 178 3.62 30.99 13.34
CA PHE A 178 3.20 29.61 13.53
C PHE A 178 2.06 29.54 14.56
N ASP A 179 0.84 29.36 14.07
CA ASP A 179 -0.34 29.14 14.89
C ASP A 179 -0.77 27.67 14.72
N LEU A 180 -0.71 26.89 15.81
CA LEU A 180 -1.19 25.51 15.88
C LEU A 180 -2.71 25.46 16.10
#